data_AF-A0A563VXC1-F1
#
_entry.id   AF-A0A563VXC1-F1
#
_cell.length_a   1.000
_cell.length_b   1.000
_cell.length_c   1.000
_cell.angle_alpha   90.00
_cell.angle_beta   90.00
_cell.angle_gamma   90.00
#
_symmetry.space_group_name_H-M   'P 1'
#
loop_
_entity.id
_entity.type
_entity.pdbx_description
1 polymer ?
#
loop_
_entity_poly.entity_id
_entity_poly.type
_entity_poly.pdbx_seq_one_letter_code
_entity_poly.pdbx_strand_id
1 'polypeptide(L)' 'MCLHPESIPPVPEVTTRVAKAAFPKGNRYMRLRDELGVFYNDEDFAKLYPDKGQSAYITFINRI' A
#
# COMPACT_ATOMS: atom_id res chain seq x y z
N MET A 1 6.32 14.33 3.43
CA MET A 1 5.97 12.90 3.32
C MET A 1 7.22 12.10 2.98
N CYS A 2 7.43 10.93 3.59
CA CYS A 2 8.50 9.95 3.28
C CYS A 2 7.86 8.56 3.15
N LEU A 3 8.46 7.68 2.34
CA LEU A 3 7.99 6.31 2.15
C LEU A 3 8.59 5.40 3.23
N HIS A 4 7.77 4.56 3.83
CA HIS A 4 8.22 3.47 4.70
C HIS A 4 7.84 2.18 4.00
N PRO A 5 8.79 1.52 3.30
CA PRO A 5 8.47 0.32 2.54
C PRO A 5 7.98 -0.80 3.44
N GLU A 6 6.80 -1.33 3.16
CA GLU A 6 6.23 -2.49 3.84
C GLU A 6 5.60 -3.44 2.81
N SER A 7 5.92 -4.73 2.92
CA SER A 7 5.28 -5.74 2.09
C SER A 7 3.80 -5.87 2.43
N ILE A 8 2.94 -5.97 1.43
CA ILE A 8 1.51 -6.23 1.67
C ILE A 8 1.35 -7.63 2.31
N PRO A 9 0.80 -7.74 3.54
CA PRO A 9 0.66 -9.02 4.20
C PRO A 9 -0.40 -9.89 3.50
N PRO A 10 -0.31 -11.23 3.65
CA PRO A 10 -1.33 -12.14 3.13
C PRO A 10 -2.69 -11.87 3.77
N VAL A 11 -3.77 -12.26 3.08
CA VAL A 11 -5.11 -12.17 3.65
C VAL A 11 -5.24 -13.12 4.84
N PRO A 12 -5.67 -12.64 6.02
CA PRO A 12 -5.95 -13.52 7.14
C PRO A 12 -6.98 -14.59 6.77
N GLU A 13 -6.75 -15.81 7.24
CA GLU A 13 -7.58 -16.96 6.88
C GLU A 13 -9.07 -16.76 7.21
N VAL A 14 -9.36 -16.16 8.36
CA VAL A 14 -10.73 -15.84 8.81
C VAL A 14 -11.41 -14.88 7.82
N THR A 15 -10.70 -13.86 7.35
CA THR A 15 -11.22 -12.92 6.35
C THR A 15 -11.54 -13.64 5.05
N THR A 16 -10.67 -14.54 4.60
CA THR A 16 -10.93 -15.37 3.40
C THR A 16 -12.19 -16.22 3.57
N ARG A 17 -12.37 -16.86 4.72
CA ARG A 17 -13.56 -17.68 5.02
C ARG A 17 -14.84 -16.84 4.99
N VAL A 18 -14.87 -15.73 5.72
CA VAL A 18 -16.03 -14.82 5.76
C VAL A 18 -16.35 -14.27 4.38
N ALA A 19 -15.33 -13.86 3.63
CA ALA A 19 -15.53 -13.28 2.32
C ALA A 19 -16.09 -14.31 1.32
N LYS A 20 -15.61 -15.56 1.34
CA LYS A 20 -16.19 -16.67 0.55
C LYS A 20 -17.64 -16.99 0.93
N ALA A 21 -17.97 -16.92 2.23
CA ALA A 21 -19.34 -17.12 2.69
C ALA A 21 -20.29 -15.98 2.27
N ALA A 22 -19.82 -14.73 2.33
CA ALA A 22 -20.57 -13.54 1.92
C ALA A 22 -20.75 -13.45 0.39
N PHE A 23 -19.77 -13.93 -0.38
CA PHE A 23 -19.81 -13.98 -1.84
C PHE A 23 -19.61 -15.42 -2.34
N PRO A 24 -20.63 -16.30 -2.26
CA PRO A 24 -20.49 -17.71 -2.64
C PRO A 24 -20.10 -17.94 -4.11
N LYS A 25 -20.48 -17.01 -5.00
CA LYS A 25 -20.10 -17.01 -6.44
C LYS A 25 -18.82 -16.20 -6.72
N GLY A 26 -18.17 -15.68 -5.68
CA GLY A 26 -17.12 -14.68 -5.76
C GLY A 26 -17.63 -13.31 -6.19
N ASN A 27 -16.69 -12.39 -6.39
CA ASN A 27 -16.94 -11.08 -7.01
C ASN A 27 -15.73 -10.69 -7.87
N ARG A 28 -15.89 -9.63 -8.70
CA ARG A 28 -14.83 -9.18 -9.62
C ARG A 28 -13.53 -8.80 -8.90
N TYR A 29 -13.61 -8.23 -7.70
CA TYR A 29 -12.44 -7.80 -6.95
C TYR A 29 -11.67 -8.97 -6.33
N MET A 30 -12.36 -10.02 -5.89
CA MET A 30 -11.73 -11.27 -5.45
C MET A 30 -10.96 -11.92 -6.60
N ARG A 31 -11.60 -12.07 -7.75
CA ARG A 31 -10.96 -12.61 -8.95
C ARG A 31 -9.77 -11.76 -9.39
N LEU A 32 -9.92 -10.44 -9.38
CA LEU A 32 -8.83 -9.50 -9.67
C LEU A 32 -7.65 -9.77 -8.73
N ARG A 33 -7.89 -9.88 -7.42
CA ARG A 33 -6.82 -10.15 -6.45
C ARG A 33 -6.17 -11.52 -6.64
N ASP A 34 -6.94 -12.55 -6.98
CA ASP A 34 -6.42 -13.90 -7.19
C ASP A 34 -5.59 -14.02 -8.48
N GLU A 35 -6.03 -13.35 -9.56
CA GLU A 35 -5.33 -13.35 -10.86
C GLU A 35 -4.13 -12.42 -10.88
N LEU A 36 -4.27 -11.24 -10.27
CA LEU A 36 -3.26 -10.20 -10.34
C LEU A 36 -2.27 -10.22 -9.18
N GLY A 37 -2.71 -10.60 -7.98
CA GLY A 37 -1.86 -10.55 -6.79
C GLY A 37 -1.34 -9.14 -6.48
N VAL A 38 -0.10 -9.06 -6.01
CA VAL A 38 0.61 -7.80 -5.75
C VAL A 38 1.30 -7.35 -7.03
N PHE A 39 0.86 -6.22 -7.60
CA PHE A 39 1.39 -5.68 -8.85
C PHE A 39 2.57 -4.71 -8.65
N TYR A 40 2.57 -4.00 -7.52
CA TYR A 40 3.59 -3.02 -7.17
C TYR A 40 4.06 -3.28 -5.75
N ASN A 41 5.36 -3.14 -5.54
CA ASN A 41 5.94 -3.09 -4.21
C ASN A 41 6.36 -1.65 -3.90
N ASP A 42 6.46 -1.32 -2.62
CA ASP A 42 6.85 0.02 -2.18
C ASP A 42 8.24 0.41 -2.72
N GLU A 43 9.13 -0.56 -2.91
CA GLU A 43 10.47 -0.38 -3.49
C GLU A 43 10.43 0.22 -4.91
N ASP A 44 9.37 -0.07 -5.69
CA ASP A 44 9.18 0.49 -7.03
C ASP A 44 9.07 2.01 -7.00
N PHE A 45 8.62 2.57 -5.87
CA PHE A 45 8.42 3.99 -5.65
C PHE A 45 9.44 4.63 -4.72
N ALA A 46 10.40 3.87 -4.18
CA ALA A 46 11.37 4.37 -3.19
C ALA A 46 12.10 5.63 -3.66
N LYS A 47 12.44 5.73 -4.96
CA LYS A 47 13.13 6.89 -5.54
C LYS A 47 12.27 8.15 -5.63
N LEU A 48 10.95 8.04 -5.52
CA LEU A 48 10.02 9.17 -5.61
C LEU A 48 9.82 9.87 -4.26
N TYR A 49 10.28 9.26 -3.16
CA TYR A 49 10.09 9.77 -1.82
C TYR A 49 11.44 10.09 -1.16
N PRO A 50 11.56 11.22 -0.45
CA PRO A 50 12.75 11.50 0.33
C PRO A 50 12.86 10.57 1.54
N ASP A 51 14.09 10.23 1.94
CA ASP A 51 14.38 9.37 3.10
C ASP A 51 13.80 9.91 4.43
N LYS A 52 13.57 11.22 4.50
CA LYS A 52 12.98 11.90 5.66
C LYS A 52 11.80 12.74 5.23
N GLY A 53 10.75 12.76 6.04
CA GLY A 53 9.59 13.59 5.82
C GLY A 53 9.98 15.06 5.76
N GLN A 54 9.62 15.74 4.67
CA GLN A 54 9.77 17.19 4.56
C GLN A 54 8.56 17.91 5.17
N SER A 55 8.83 18.98 5.92
CA SER A 55 7.82 19.92 6.42
C SER A 55 7.15 20.63 5.25
N ALA A 56 5.83 20.85 5.33
CA ALA A 56 5.10 21.65 4.35
C ALA A 56 5.51 23.14 4.36
N TYR A 57 6.17 23.59 5.44
CA TYR A 57 6.78 24.91 5.55
C TYR A 57 8.24 24.77 5.92
N ILE A 58 9.14 25.14 5.01
CA ILE A 58 10.39 25.84 5.36
C ILE A 58 11.03 26.43 4.10
N THR A 59 10.83 27.73 3.92
CA THR A 59 11.77 28.62 3.23
C THR A 59 11.71 29.97 3.95
N PHE A 60 12.87 30.50 4.37
CA PHE A 60 13.11 31.84 4.97
C PHE A 60 13.25 32.01 6.49
N ILE A 61 13.96 31.14 7.22
CA ILE A 61 14.61 31.57 8.48
C ILE A 61 16.02 30.99 8.58
N ASN A 62 16.93 31.41 7.70
CA ASN A 62 18.40 31.32 7.91
C ASN A 62 19.13 32.23 6.91
N ARG A 63 18.77 33.52 6.89
CA ARG A 63 19.55 34.56 6.22
C ARG A 63 19.42 35.89 6.97
N ILE A 64 19.74 35.87 8.26
CA ILE A 64 20.12 37.00 9.10
C ILE A 64 21.28 36.51 9.96
#